data_AF-A0A535UJT9-F1
#
_entry.id   AF-A0A535UJT9-F1
#
_cell.length_a   1.000
_cell.length_b   1.000
_cell.length_c   1.000
_cell.angle_alpha   90.00
_cell.angle_beta   90.00
_cell.angle_gamma   90.00
#
_symmetry.space_group_name_H-M   'P 1'
#
loop_
_entity.id
_entity.type
_entity.pdbx_description
1 polymer ?
#
loop_
_entity_poly.entity_id
_entity_poly.type
_entity_poly.pdbx_seq_one_letter_code
_entity_poly.pdbx_strand_id
1 'polypeptide(L)'
;MRELRAAISVLEAEDDDFIDLRELSSLIDRLQGKLCRVVAAARKRGEHLLAGQSPCSWVALQCQMSRTSAADRLCVGEELAHLPRIAQALSSGEIGFQAASVICHLSEQIGEKRAYIEEEDWIGFARRFSIKDLRYLTHEAAGGAALKSALESLSRPLGADDGRTSKQRRADSLVELVHHAMDRGTLPRRNGVRPHVSVHTTIEGLKGELGAAAAHLEGGMPISNKTVQRLACDGSLHRVLKADSMVIDVGRAKRTAQPAQGSPRNHGAGAPAGPPPDLRRAWLRPADRDDQRPPRRLLGRRRAHQPAEDDPPLLPPPPPGPRRRLPGRARGREGGVHPARPAGHDQAPVG
;
A
#
# COMPACT_ATOMS: atom_id res chain seq x y z
N MET A 1 44.32 -4.43 -30.32
CA MET A 1 44.23 -5.91 -30.13
C MET A 1 45.58 -6.55 -29.86
N ARG A 2 46.63 -6.29 -30.65
CA ARG A 2 47.98 -6.83 -30.39
C ARG A 2 48.53 -6.44 -29.00
N GLU A 3 48.49 -5.15 -28.69
CA GLU A 3 48.94 -4.62 -27.40
C GLU A 3 48.16 -5.18 -26.22
N LEU A 4 46.83 -5.27 -26.33
CA LEU A 4 45.98 -5.86 -25.28
C LEU A 4 46.34 -7.32 -25.00
N ARG A 5 46.62 -8.13 -26.05
CA ARG A 5 47.08 -9.52 -25.85
C ARG A 5 48.43 -9.57 -25.13
N ALA A 6 49.36 -8.69 -25.51
CA ALA A 6 50.65 -8.61 -24.83
C ALA A 6 50.50 -8.21 -23.35
N ALA A 7 49.65 -7.23 -23.04
CA ALA A 7 49.37 -6.81 -21.66
C ALA A 7 48.74 -7.94 -20.83
N ILE A 8 47.82 -8.71 -21.41
CA ILE A 8 47.24 -9.89 -20.74
C ILE A 8 48.32 -10.94 -20.46
N SER A 9 49.19 -11.25 -21.43
CA SER A 9 50.27 -12.21 -21.19
C SER A 9 51.28 -11.75 -20.14
N VAL A 10 51.48 -10.44 -19.99
CA VAL A 10 52.28 -9.89 -18.89
C VAL A 10 51.57 -10.10 -17.55
N LEU A 11 50.29 -9.73 -17.46
CA LEU A 11 49.48 -9.90 -16.25
C LEU A 11 49.35 -11.37 -15.83
N GLU A 12 49.19 -12.30 -16.77
CA GLU A 12 49.13 -13.75 -16.52
C GLU A 12 50.45 -14.34 -15.99
N ALA A 13 51.57 -13.62 -16.17
CA ALA A 13 52.88 -14.02 -15.67
C ALA A 13 53.21 -13.38 -14.30
N GLU A 14 52.41 -12.41 -13.85
CA GLU A 14 52.53 -11.84 -12.50
C GLU A 14 52.04 -12.85 -11.46
N ASP A 15 52.55 -12.72 -10.23
CA ASP A 15 52.13 -13.54 -9.11
C ASP A 15 50.80 -13.01 -8.55
N ASP A 16 49.79 -13.89 -8.49
CA ASP A 16 48.42 -13.58 -8.10
C ASP A 16 48.33 -12.90 -6.72
N ASP A 17 49.27 -13.17 -5.82
CA ASP A 17 49.32 -12.56 -4.47
C ASP A 17 49.54 -11.03 -4.51
N PHE A 18 50.00 -10.48 -5.64
CA PHE A 18 50.25 -9.05 -5.82
C PHE A 18 49.19 -8.34 -6.67
N ILE A 19 48.20 -9.07 -7.19
CA ILE A 19 47.16 -8.49 -8.04
C ILE A 19 46.04 -7.92 -7.18
N ASP A 20 45.79 -6.60 -7.28
CA ASP A 20 44.65 -5.98 -6.61
C ASP A 20 43.33 -6.45 -7.24
N LEU A 21 42.53 -7.17 -6.44
CA LEU A 21 41.25 -7.73 -6.85
C LEU A 21 40.28 -6.67 -7.42
N ARG A 22 40.25 -5.47 -6.83
CA ARG A 22 39.32 -4.41 -7.22
C ARG A 22 39.75 -3.76 -8.53
N GLU A 23 41.05 -3.53 -8.69
CA GLU A 23 41.63 -3.01 -9.92
C GLU A 23 41.40 -3.98 -11.07
N LEU A 24 41.71 -5.26 -10.90
CA LEU A 24 41.46 -6.28 -11.91
C LEU A 24 39.98 -6.37 -12.28
N SER A 25 39.08 -6.39 -11.28
CA SER A 25 37.63 -6.38 -11.53
C SER A 25 37.19 -5.15 -12.34
N SER A 26 37.70 -3.96 -12.00
CA SER A 26 37.40 -2.72 -12.71
C SER A 26 37.89 -2.75 -14.16
N LEU A 27 39.10 -3.28 -14.42
CA LEU A 27 39.62 -3.48 -15.77
C LEU A 27 38.75 -4.45 -16.58
N ILE A 28 38.32 -5.55 -15.97
CA ILE A 28 37.38 -6.51 -16.58
C ILE A 28 36.07 -5.82 -16.92
N ASP A 29 35.49 -5.04 -16.00
CA ASP A 29 34.23 -4.30 -16.22
C ASP A 29 34.33 -3.31 -17.39
N ARG A 30 35.48 -2.64 -17.54
CA ARG A 30 35.75 -1.74 -18.68
C ARG A 30 35.81 -2.51 -20.00
N LEU A 31 36.48 -3.66 -20.04
CA LEU A 31 36.51 -4.55 -21.21
C LEU A 31 35.13 -5.12 -21.53
N GLN A 32 34.35 -5.44 -20.50
CA GLN A 32 32.96 -5.86 -20.62
C GLN A 32 32.08 -4.76 -21.23
N GLY A 33 32.25 -3.50 -20.83
CA GLY A 33 31.60 -2.35 -21.48
C GLY A 33 32.02 -2.20 -22.94
N LYS A 34 33.32 -2.38 -23.25
CA LYS A 34 33.81 -2.38 -24.64
C LYS A 34 33.17 -3.50 -25.46
N LEU A 35 33.02 -4.70 -24.91
CA LEU A 35 32.35 -5.83 -25.56
C LEU A 35 30.91 -5.48 -25.93
N CYS A 36 30.13 -4.87 -25.02
CA CYS A 36 28.76 -4.44 -25.31
C CYS A 36 28.68 -3.50 -26.52
N ARG A 37 29.62 -2.54 -26.63
CA ARG A 37 29.69 -1.62 -27.78
C ARG A 37 30.03 -2.35 -29.09
N VAL A 38 30.92 -3.35 -29.03
CA VAL A 38 31.26 -4.19 -30.20
C VAL A 38 30.05 -5.01 -30.63
N VAL A 39 29.34 -5.62 -29.68
CA VAL A 39 28.10 -6.38 -29.92
C VAL A 39 27.02 -5.50 -30.55
N ALA A 40 26.79 -4.28 -30.03
CA ALA A 40 25.82 -3.35 -30.60
C ALA A 40 26.19 -2.93 -32.04
N ALA A 41 27.47 -2.68 -32.31
CA ALA A 41 27.94 -2.36 -33.65
C ALA A 41 27.77 -3.54 -34.63
N ALA A 42 28.05 -4.78 -34.19
CA ALA A 42 27.85 -5.97 -35.00
C ALA A 42 26.36 -6.26 -35.26
N ARG A 43 25.50 -6.02 -34.26
CA ARG A 43 24.04 -6.04 -34.43
C ARG A 43 23.60 -5.05 -35.50
N LYS A 44 24.07 -3.80 -35.44
CA LYS A 44 23.75 -2.74 -36.42
C LYS A 44 24.21 -3.08 -37.84
N ARG A 45 25.34 -3.78 -37.98
CA ARG A 45 25.82 -4.30 -39.28
C ARG A 45 25.02 -5.50 -39.81
N GLY A 46 24.16 -6.10 -38.99
CA GLY A 46 23.35 -7.26 -39.41
C GLY A 46 24.12 -8.58 -39.44
N GLU A 47 25.25 -8.72 -38.75
CA GLU A 47 26.07 -9.95 -38.78
C GLU A 47 25.29 -11.20 -38.33
N HIS A 48 24.42 -11.05 -37.34
CA HIS A 48 23.52 -12.10 -36.89
C HIS A 48 22.51 -12.52 -37.97
N LEU A 49 22.06 -11.60 -38.82
CA LEU A 49 21.16 -11.90 -39.95
C LEU A 49 21.87 -12.72 -41.02
N LEU A 50 23.14 -12.40 -41.31
CA LEU A 50 23.97 -13.19 -42.24
C LEU A 50 24.14 -14.63 -41.75
N ALA A 51 24.16 -14.83 -40.43
CA ALA A 51 24.26 -16.14 -39.80
C ALA A 51 22.90 -16.84 -39.61
N GLY A 52 21.78 -16.25 -40.07
CA GLY A 52 20.43 -16.81 -39.92
C GLY A 52 19.96 -16.95 -38.47
N GLN A 53 20.48 -16.12 -37.56
CA GLN A 53 20.25 -16.23 -36.12
C GLN A 53 19.62 -14.97 -35.54
N SER A 54 18.93 -15.11 -34.42
CA SER A 54 18.56 -13.95 -33.60
C SER A 54 19.83 -13.26 -33.06
N PRO A 55 19.82 -11.95 -32.79
CA PRO A 55 20.96 -11.27 -32.17
C PRO A 55 21.44 -11.98 -30.89
N CYS A 56 20.51 -12.40 -30.03
CA CYS A 56 20.81 -13.06 -28.76
C CYS A 56 21.47 -14.43 -28.96
N SER A 57 20.91 -15.27 -29.83
CA SER A 57 21.49 -16.58 -30.16
C SER A 57 22.89 -16.43 -30.77
N TRP A 58 23.06 -15.47 -31.68
CA TRP A 58 24.32 -15.21 -32.34
C TRP A 58 25.40 -14.77 -31.34
N VAL A 59 25.12 -13.78 -30.48
CA VAL A 59 26.07 -13.33 -29.44
C VAL A 59 26.40 -14.46 -28.47
N ALA A 60 25.40 -15.22 -28.02
CA ALA A 60 25.62 -16.35 -27.12
C ALA A 60 26.60 -17.37 -27.70
N LEU A 61 26.46 -17.69 -29.00
CA LEU A 61 27.34 -18.61 -29.71
C LEU A 61 28.75 -18.02 -29.94
N GLN A 62 28.84 -16.78 -30.44
CA GLN A 62 30.11 -16.15 -30.77
C GLN A 62 30.98 -15.88 -29.54
N CYS A 63 30.35 -15.55 -28.41
CA CYS A 63 31.05 -15.21 -27.18
C CYS A 63 31.01 -16.33 -26.12
N GLN A 64 30.53 -17.53 -26.46
CA GLN A 64 30.47 -18.70 -25.57
C GLN A 64 29.84 -18.37 -24.21
N MET A 65 28.67 -17.72 -24.23
CA MET A 65 27.97 -17.28 -23.03
C MET A 65 26.50 -17.69 -23.04
N SER A 66 25.86 -17.60 -21.86
CA SER A 66 24.43 -17.87 -21.75
C SER A 66 23.60 -16.88 -22.58
N ARG A 67 22.39 -17.28 -22.98
CA ARG A 67 21.44 -16.38 -23.65
C ARG A 67 21.09 -15.16 -22.78
N THR A 68 21.01 -15.34 -21.46
CA THR A 68 20.74 -14.23 -20.54
C THR A 68 21.89 -13.23 -20.54
N SER A 69 23.14 -13.71 -20.45
CA SER A 69 24.32 -12.86 -20.55
C SER A 69 24.40 -12.15 -21.91
N ALA A 70 24.07 -12.85 -23.00
CA ALA A 70 24.00 -12.25 -24.33
C ALA A 70 22.94 -11.15 -24.42
N ALA A 71 21.77 -11.36 -23.83
CA ALA A 71 20.71 -10.35 -23.73
C ALA A 71 21.19 -9.12 -22.94
N ASP A 72 21.89 -9.31 -21.82
CA ASP A 72 22.48 -8.21 -21.06
C ASP A 72 23.49 -7.40 -21.90
N ARG A 73 24.37 -8.07 -22.67
CA ARG A 73 25.31 -7.39 -23.57
C ARG A 73 24.61 -6.56 -24.64
N LEU A 74 23.52 -7.10 -25.21
CA LEU A 74 22.72 -6.42 -26.23
C LEU A 74 21.98 -5.21 -25.66
N CYS A 75 21.30 -5.37 -24.51
CA CYS A 75 20.59 -4.30 -23.81
C CYS A 75 21.56 -3.17 -23.44
N VAL A 76 22.65 -3.48 -22.74
CA VAL A 76 23.67 -2.48 -22.37
C VAL A 76 24.27 -1.82 -23.62
N GLY A 77 24.59 -2.59 -24.66
CA GLY A 77 25.18 -2.05 -25.88
C GLY A 77 24.29 -1.03 -26.60
N GLU A 78 22.97 -1.26 -26.59
CA GLU A 78 21.97 -0.36 -27.18
C GLU A 78 21.72 0.86 -26.28
N GLU A 79 21.54 0.62 -24.98
CA GLU A 79 21.08 1.63 -24.03
C GLU A 79 22.15 2.66 -23.65
N LEU A 80 23.43 2.26 -23.63
CA LEU A 80 24.54 3.19 -23.32
C LEU A 80 24.65 4.37 -24.31
N ALA A 81 24.09 4.26 -25.52
CA ALA A 81 24.04 5.39 -26.45
C ALA A 81 23.12 6.52 -25.96
N HIS A 82 22.14 6.18 -25.12
CA HIS A 82 21.15 7.11 -24.55
C HIS A 82 21.49 7.53 -23.11
N LEU A 83 22.46 6.87 -22.47
CA LEU A 83 22.91 7.10 -21.10
C LEU A 83 24.41 7.43 -21.06
N PRO A 84 24.81 8.63 -21.52
CA PRO A 84 26.22 8.97 -21.70
C PRO A 84 27.03 9.02 -20.41
N ARG A 85 26.43 9.40 -19.27
CA ARG A 85 27.14 9.44 -17.98
C ARG A 85 27.32 8.03 -17.42
N ILE A 86 26.30 7.17 -17.54
CA ILE A 86 26.44 5.73 -17.21
C ILE A 86 27.51 5.09 -18.09
N ALA A 87 27.53 5.39 -19.40
CA ALA A 87 28.53 4.88 -20.33
C ALA A 87 29.95 5.31 -19.93
N GLN A 88 30.11 6.57 -19.54
CA GLN A 88 31.38 7.10 -19.05
C GLN A 88 31.81 6.40 -17.77
N ALA A 89 30.93 6.31 -16.78
CA ALA A 89 31.20 5.67 -15.49
C ALA A 89 31.60 4.19 -15.63
N LEU A 90 30.98 3.45 -16.55
CA LEU A 90 31.39 2.07 -16.86
C LEU A 90 32.78 2.03 -17.54
N SER A 91 33.03 2.94 -18.48
CA SER A 91 34.29 2.97 -19.23
C SER A 91 35.51 3.44 -18.41
N SER A 92 35.27 4.25 -17.37
CA SER A 92 36.27 4.65 -16.38
C SER A 92 36.48 3.60 -15.29
N GLY A 93 35.54 2.66 -15.14
CA GLY A 93 35.56 1.67 -14.07
C GLY A 93 35.03 2.19 -12.73
N GLU A 94 34.32 3.32 -12.74
CA GLU A 94 33.62 3.89 -11.57
C GLU A 94 32.44 3.02 -11.14
N ILE A 95 31.78 2.37 -12.10
CA ILE A 95 30.72 1.39 -11.86
C ILE A 95 31.05 0.07 -12.57
N GLY A 96 30.63 -1.05 -11.97
CA GLY A 96 30.80 -2.37 -12.58
C GLY A 96 29.74 -2.68 -13.65
N PHE A 97 30.00 -3.68 -14.49
CA PHE A 97 29.12 -4.06 -15.60
C PHE A 97 27.73 -4.48 -15.13
N GLN A 98 27.64 -5.23 -14.02
CA GLN A 98 26.35 -5.69 -13.48
C GLN A 98 25.47 -4.52 -13.04
N ALA A 99 26.06 -3.45 -12.49
CA ALA A 99 25.31 -2.25 -12.10
C ALA A 99 24.80 -1.49 -13.34
N ALA A 100 25.68 -1.30 -14.33
CA ALA A 100 25.29 -0.69 -15.60
C ALA A 100 24.17 -1.48 -16.30
N SER A 101 24.23 -2.82 -16.28
CA SER A 101 23.19 -3.69 -16.82
C SER A 101 21.83 -3.47 -16.15
N VAL A 102 21.79 -3.36 -14.82
CA VAL A 102 20.53 -3.08 -14.10
C VAL A 102 19.93 -1.73 -14.52
N ILE A 103 20.77 -0.69 -14.64
CA ILE A 103 20.32 0.65 -15.04
C ILE A 103 19.85 0.67 -16.50
N CYS A 104 20.56 -0.02 -17.40
CA CYS A 104 20.17 -0.13 -18.81
C CYS A 104 18.84 -0.86 -18.99
N HIS A 105 18.63 -1.97 -18.27
CA HIS A 105 17.34 -2.68 -18.29
C HIS A 105 16.20 -1.81 -17.76
N LEU A 106 16.44 -0.99 -16.73
CA LEU A 106 15.45 -0.01 -16.29
C LEU A 106 15.12 1.00 -17.41
N SER A 107 16.14 1.55 -18.07
CA SER A 107 15.98 2.49 -19.19
C SER A 107 15.19 1.89 -20.35
N GLU A 108 15.47 0.63 -20.71
CA GLU A 108 14.71 -0.13 -21.71
C GLU A 108 13.25 -0.29 -21.28
N GLN A 109 12.99 -0.69 -20.03
CA GLN A 109 11.64 -0.92 -19.49
C GLN A 109 10.77 0.34 -19.46
N ILE A 110 11.35 1.50 -19.14
CA ILE A 110 10.61 2.75 -19.05
C ILE A 110 10.52 3.51 -20.39
N GLY A 111 11.29 3.08 -21.40
CA GLY A 111 11.23 3.59 -22.77
C GLY A 111 11.40 5.12 -22.83
N GLU A 112 10.43 5.82 -23.41
CA GLU A 112 10.40 7.29 -23.52
C GLU A 112 10.50 8.01 -22.17
N LYS A 113 10.09 7.38 -21.07
CA LYS A 113 10.19 7.95 -19.73
C LYS A 113 11.61 7.94 -19.17
N ARG A 114 12.60 7.44 -19.93
CA ARG A 114 14.03 7.47 -19.56
C ARG A 114 14.56 8.87 -19.27
N ALA A 115 13.91 9.91 -19.79
CA ALA A 115 14.23 11.29 -19.45
C ALA A 115 14.13 11.62 -17.94
N TYR A 116 13.47 10.77 -17.14
CA TYR A 116 13.43 10.90 -15.68
C TYR A 116 14.58 10.18 -14.95
N ILE A 117 15.47 9.50 -15.67
CA ILE A 117 16.67 8.90 -15.08
C ILE A 117 17.69 10.03 -14.87
N GLU A 118 17.83 10.47 -13.63
CA GLU A 118 18.97 11.29 -13.22
C GLU A 118 20.21 10.39 -13.13
N GLU A 119 21.02 10.34 -14.20
CA GLU A 119 22.14 9.39 -14.30
C GLU A 119 23.13 9.49 -13.13
N GLU A 120 23.38 10.69 -12.60
CA GLU A 120 24.28 10.91 -11.45
C GLU A 120 23.78 10.23 -10.18
N ASP A 121 22.46 10.27 -9.93
CA ASP A 121 21.87 9.60 -8.78
C ASP A 121 22.04 8.09 -8.91
N TRP A 122 21.82 7.55 -10.11
CA TRP A 122 22.00 6.13 -10.40
C TRP A 122 23.45 5.67 -10.33
N ILE A 123 24.42 6.50 -10.74
CA ILE A 123 25.85 6.26 -10.51
C ILE A 123 26.13 6.24 -8.99
N GLY A 124 25.60 7.22 -8.27
CA GLY A 124 25.70 7.27 -6.81
C GLY A 124 25.09 6.04 -6.14
N PHE A 125 23.99 5.49 -6.65
CA PHE A 125 23.39 4.26 -6.16
C PHE A 125 24.25 3.04 -6.50
N ALA A 126 24.73 2.92 -7.73
CA ALA A 126 25.59 1.83 -8.17
C ALA A 126 26.90 1.72 -7.35
N ARG A 127 27.42 2.86 -6.87
CA ARG A 127 28.62 2.91 -6.03
C ARG A 127 28.38 2.52 -4.57
N ARG A 128 27.16 2.73 -4.06
CA ARG A 128 26.83 2.57 -2.63
C ARG A 128 26.11 1.28 -2.31
N PHE A 129 25.31 0.77 -3.25
CA PHE A 129 24.41 -0.34 -3.02
C PHE A 129 24.90 -1.62 -3.67
N SER A 130 24.53 -2.76 -3.08
CA SER A 130 24.74 -4.05 -3.72
C SER A 130 23.90 -4.16 -5.00
N ILE A 131 24.29 -5.06 -5.92
CA ILE A 131 23.49 -5.32 -7.14
C ILE A 131 22.06 -5.75 -6.80
N LYS A 132 21.87 -6.47 -5.68
CA LYS A 132 20.55 -6.88 -5.20
C LYS A 132 19.71 -5.65 -4.81
N ASP A 133 20.28 -4.73 -4.06
CA ASP A 133 19.59 -3.50 -3.61
C ASP A 133 19.32 -2.55 -4.78
N LEU A 134 20.27 -2.44 -5.72
CA LEU A 134 20.09 -1.68 -6.94
C LEU A 134 18.91 -2.24 -7.76
N ARG A 135 18.79 -3.58 -7.89
CA ARG A 135 17.63 -4.22 -8.52
C ARG A 135 16.33 -3.88 -7.80
N TYR A 136 16.30 -3.88 -6.47
CA TYR A 136 15.10 -3.47 -5.72
C TYR A 136 14.67 -2.03 -6.06
N LEU A 137 15.62 -1.09 -6.14
CA LEU A 137 15.33 0.28 -6.55
C LEU A 137 14.72 0.36 -7.96
N THR A 138 15.18 -0.46 -8.91
CA THR A 138 14.59 -0.51 -10.27
C THR A 138 13.17 -1.07 -10.29
N HIS A 139 12.87 -2.08 -9.45
CA HIS A 139 11.51 -2.64 -9.36
C HIS A 139 10.50 -1.66 -8.76
N GLU A 140 10.98 -0.76 -7.91
CA GLU A 140 10.16 0.33 -7.37
C GLU A 140 9.81 1.38 -8.43
N ALA A 141 10.54 1.51 -9.54
CA ALA A 141 10.16 2.42 -10.61
C ALA A 141 8.89 1.96 -11.34
N ALA A 142 8.78 0.68 -11.66
CA ALA A 142 7.57 0.10 -12.26
C ALA A 142 6.41 0.04 -11.27
N GLY A 143 6.67 -0.41 -10.04
CA GLY A 143 5.67 -0.43 -8.96
C GLY A 143 5.18 0.99 -8.60
N GLY A 144 6.10 1.95 -8.55
CA GLY A 144 5.84 3.36 -8.30
C GLY A 144 5.09 4.03 -9.44
N ALA A 145 5.40 3.70 -10.70
CA ALA A 145 4.62 4.17 -11.85
C ALA A 145 3.18 3.62 -11.83
N ALA A 146 3.00 2.32 -11.55
CA ALA A 146 1.69 1.70 -11.43
C ALA A 146 0.88 2.31 -10.26
N LEU A 147 1.52 2.49 -9.10
CA LEU A 147 0.92 3.14 -7.93
C LEU A 147 0.53 4.59 -8.26
N LYS A 148 1.43 5.37 -8.87
CA LYS A 148 1.15 6.74 -9.30
C LYS A 148 -0.04 6.81 -10.24
N SER A 149 -0.08 5.97 -11.27
CA SER A 149 -1.22 5.91 -12.21
C SER A 149 -2.52 5.54 -11.53
N ALA A 150 -2.50 4.60 -10.58
CA ALA A 150 -3.69 4.24 -9.79
C ALA A 150 -4.16 5.43 -8.91
N LEU A 151 -3.24 6.08 -8.21
CA LEU A 151 -3.55 7.23 -7.34
C LEU A 151 -4.03 8.45 -8.13
N GLU A 152 -3.49 8.74 -9.31
CA GLU A 152 -3.92 9.84 -10.19
C GLU A 152 -5.35 9.62 -10.70
N SER A 153 -5.72 8.39 -11.04
CA SER A 153 -7.08 8.04 -11.44
C SER A 153 -8.09 8.30 -10.32
N LEU A 154 -7.74 7.94 -9.09
CA LEU A 154 -8.61 8.04 -7.91
C LEU A 154 -8.63 9.45 -7.28
N SER A 155 -7.59 10.26 -7.45
CA SER A 155 -7.44 11.59 -6.81
C SER A 155 -8.05 12.76 -7.60
N ARG A 156 -8.84 12.48 -8.63
CA ARG A 156 -9.58 13.50 -9.41
C ARG A 156 -10.56 14.27 -8.51
N PRO A 157 -10.75 15.59 -8.71
CA PRO A 157 -11.74 16.36 -7.97
C PRO A 157 -13.16 15.81 -8.16
N LEU A 158 -13.92 15.73 -7.07
CA LEU A 158 -15.32 15.31 -7.07
C LEU A 158 -16.26 16.48 -7.37
N GLY A 159 -16.24 16.93 -8.61
CA GLY A 159 -17.05 18.06 -9.07
C GLY A 159 -16.51 19.43 -8.64
N ALA A 160 -17.29 20.47 -8.93
CA ALA A 160 -16.88 21.86 -8.75
C ALA A 160 -16.69 22.28 -7.28
N ASP A 161 -17.38 21.61 -6.35
CA ASP A 161 -17.37 21.94 -4.91
C ASP A 161 -16.35 21.12 -4.10
N ASP A 162 -15.42 20.41 -4.74
CA ASP A 162 -14.40 19.64 -4.04
C ASP A 162 -13.31 20.54 -3.45
N GLY A 163 -13.56 21.03 -2.23
CA GLY A 163 -12.63 21.86 -1.48
C GLY A 163 -11.40 21.15 -0.92
N ARG A 164 -11.19 19.85 -1.18
CA ARG A 164 -10.00 19.13 -0.71
C ARG A 164 -8.77 19.57 -1.48
N THR A 165 -7.65 19.73 -0.78
CA THR A 165 -6.37 20.01 -1.42
C THR A 165 -5.87 18.81 -2.23
N SER A 166 -4.97 19.04 -3.20
CA SER A 166 -4.35 17.97 -3.97
C SER A 166 -3.58 16.96 -3.09
N LYS A 167 -3.05 17.39 -1.94
CA LYS A 167 -2.39 16.49 -0.97
C LYS A 167 -3.42 15.58 -0.29
N GLN A 168 -4.54 16.14 0.17
CA GLN A 168 -5.64 15.38 0.77
C GLN A 168 -6.22 14.36 -0.21
N ARG A 169 -6.51 14.76 -1.46
CA ARG A 169 -7.04 13.84 -2.47
C ARG A 169 -6.13 12.65 -2.77
N ARG A 170 -4.80 12.83 -2.70
CA ARG A 170 -3.83 11.74 -2.86
C ARG A 170 -3.74 10.81 -1.64
N ALA A 171 -3.87 11.36 -0.44
CA ALA A 171 -3.96 10.53 0.77
C ALA A 171 -5.25 9.69 0.76
N ASP A 172 -6.36 10.33 0.40
CA ASP A 172 -7.67 9.69 0.26
C ASP A 172 -7.65 8.59 -0.81
N SER A 173 -7.01 8.85 -1.97
CA SER A 173 -6.94 7.85 -3.04
C SER A 173 -6.12 6.62 -2.66
N LEU A 174 -5.10 6.76 -1.81
CA LEU A 174 -4.34 5.63 -1.31
C LEU A 174 -5.21 4.77 -0.37
N VAL A 175 -5.94 5.40 0.54
CA VAL A 175 -6.88 4.71 1.43
C VAL A 175 -7.96 3.99 0.62
N GLU A 176 -8.53 4.64 -0.39
CA GLU A 176 -9.51 4.05 -1.31
C GLU A 176 -8.94 2.84 -2.07
N LEU A 177 -7.71 2.93 -2.57
CA LEU A 177 -7.03 1.81 -3.24
C LEU A 177 -6.87 0.59 -2.33
N VAL A 178 -6.50 0.80 -1.07
CA VAL A 178 -6.36 -0.26 -0.06
C VAL A 178 -7.72 -0.91 0.22
N HIS A 179 -8.76 -0.12 0.43
CA HIS A 179 -10.11 -0.66 0.66
C HIS A 179 -10.64 -1.45 -0.53
N HIS A 180 -10.44 -0.98 -1.77
CA HIS A 180 -10.80 -1.75 -2.96
C HIS A 180 -10.15 -3.14 -2.99
N ALA A 181 -8.88 -3.25 -2.58
CA ALA A 181 -8.18 -4.54 -2.51
C ALA A 181 -8.74 -5.43 -1.40
N MET A 182 -9.03 -4.86 -0.22
CA MET A 182 -9.61 -5.59 0.91
C MET A 182 -11.02 -6.10 0.60
N ASP A 183 -11.88 -5.27 0.00
CA ASP A 183 -13.28 -5.58 -0.29
C ASP A 183 -13.43 -6.61 -1.42
N ARG A 184 -12.55 -6.57 -2.42
CA ARG A 184 -12.49 -7.59 -3.48
C ARG A 184 -12.19 -8.99 -2.94
N GLY A 185 -11.56 -9.09 -1.76
CA GLY A 185 -11.27 -10.37 -1.12
C GLY A 185 -10.24 -11.24 -1.85
N THR A 186 -9.47 -10.63 -2.75
CA THR A 186 -8.38 -11.29 -3.51
C THR A 186 -7.05 -11.29 -2.76
N LEU A 187 -6.97 -10.57 -1.63
CA LEU A 187 -5.77 -10.56 -0.79
C LEU A 187 -5.56 -11.91 -0.09
N PRO A 188 -4.29 -12.34 0.10
CA PRO A 188 -3.96 -13.54 0.84
C PRO A 188 -4.59 -13.56 2.23
N ARG A 189 -5.08 -14.73 2.65
CA ARG A 189 -5.61 -14.92 4.00
C ARG A 189 -4.46 -15.16 4.97
N ARG A 190 -4.58 -14.59 6.16
CA ARG A 190 -3.70 -14.89 7.30
C ARG A 190 -4.56 -15.52 8.39
N ASN A 191 -4.16 -16.69 8.90
CA ASN A 191 -4.94 -17.47 9.87
C ASN A 191 -6.38 -17.76 9.42
N GLY A 192 -6.59 -18.01 8.12
CA GLY A 192 -7.91 -18.31 7.56
C GLY A 192 -8.85 -17.10 7.41
N VAL A 193 -8.47 -15.92 7.90
CA VAL A 193 -9.28 -14.69 7.83
C VAL A 193 -8.74 -13.76 6.74
N ARG A 194 -9.65 -13.04 6.06
CA ARG A 194 -9.28 -11.94 5.15
C ARG A 194 -8.65 -10.80 5.96
N PRO A 195 -7.76 -9.99 5.37
CA PRO A 195 -7.30 -8.76 6.01
C PRO A 195 -8.49 -7.92 6.50
N HIS A 196 -8.51 -7.55 7.78
CA HIS A 196 -9.56 -6.78 8.42
C HIS A 196 -8.96 -5.91 9.52
N VAL A 197 -9.74 -4.93 9.97
CA VAL A 197 -9.37 -4.04 11.06
C VAL A 197 -10.25 -4.37 12.27
N SER A 198 -9.63 -4.64 13.42
CA SER A 198 -10.32 -4.87 14.69
C SER A 198 -10.48 -3.57 15.46
N VAL A 199 -11.71 -3.27 15.89
CA VAL A 199 -12.04 -2.11 16.74
C VAL A 199 -12.63 -2.60 18.05
N HIS A 200 -12.09 -2.11 19.17
CA HIS A 200 -12.63 -2.32 20.50
C HIS A 200 -13.25 -1.02 21.01
N THR A 201 -14.53 -1.07 21.40
CA THR A 201 -15.26 0.06 21.96
C THR A 201 -16.21 -0.43 23.06
N THR A 202 -16.69 0.47 23.91
CA THR A 202 -17.78 0.18 24.83
C THR A 202 -19.13 0.35 24.14
N ILE A 203 -20.22 -0.13 24.76
CA ILE A 203 -21.56 0.01 24.16
C ILE A 203 -22.00 1.48 24.13
N GLU A 204 -21.61 2.26 25.14
CA GLU A 204 -21.81 3.71 25.21
C GLU A 204 -21.05 4.42 24.09
N GLY A 205 -19.82 4.00 23.82
CA GLY A 205 -18.99 4.50 22.72
C GLY A 205 -19.61 4.20 21.36
N LEU A 206 -20.11 2.98 21.15
CA LEU A 206 -20.82 2.61 19.92
C LEU A 206 -22.13 3.41 19.73
N LYS A 207 -22.84 3.70 20.82
CA LYS A 207 -24.05 4.55 20.79
C LYS A 207 -23.74 6.05 20.60
N GLY A 208 -22.49 6.46 20.76
CA GLY A 208 -22.09 7.86 20.65
C GLY A 208 -22.52 8.71 21.86
N GLU A 209 -22.65 8.09 23.03
CA GLU A 209 -22.99 8.78 24.27
C GLU A 209 -21.85 9.74 24.70
N LEU A 210 -22.22 10.91 25.22
CA LEU A 210 -21.26 11.90 25.73
C LEU A 210 -20.52 11.35 26.96
N GLY A 211 -19.20 11.48 26.97
CA GLY A 211 -18.34 10.96 28.05
C GLY A 211 -17.98 9.48 27.92
N ALA A 212 -18.41 8.80 26.86
CA ALA A 212 -18.00 7.43 26.59
C ALA A 212 -16.50 7.32 26.32
N ALA A 213 -15.90 6.20 26.76
CA ALA A 213 -14.49 5.92 26.54
C ALA A 213 -14.18 5.85 25.03
N ALA A 214 -13.01 6.36 24.64
CA ALA A 214 -12.54 6.31 23.27
C ALA A 214 -12.42 4.84 22.78
N ALA A 215 -12.73 4.62 21.52
CA ALA A 215 -12.52 3.32 20.90
C ALA A 215 -11.08 3.17 20.43
N HIS A 216 -10.61 1.93 20.37
CA HIS A 216 -9.22 1.61 20.05
C HIS A 216 -9.15 0.66 18.87
N LEU A 217 -8.25 0.96 17.93
CA LEU A 217 -7.82 0.03 16.90
C LEU A 217 -6.78 -0.92 17.50
N GLU A 218 -6.78 -2.18 17.08
CA GLU A 218 -5.74 -3.14 17.47
C GLU A 218 -4.36 -2.63 17.00
N GLY A 219 -3.51 -2.20 17.94
CA GLY A 219 -2.19 -1.62 17.67
C GLY A 219 -2.19 -0.16 17.16
N GLY A 220 -3.32 0.55 17.20
CA GLY A 220 -3.48 1.90 16.65
C GLY A 220 -3.84 2.99 17.65
N MET A 221 -3.96 4.22 17.16
CA MET A 221 -4.42 5.38 17.95
C MET A 221 -5.92 5.27 18.28
N PRO A 222 -6.39 5.92 19.36
CA PRO A 222 -7.81 6.03 19.65
C PRO A 222 -8.58 6.67 18.49
N ILE A 223 -9.79 6.19 18.23
CA ILE A 223 -10.68 6.70 17.19
C ILE A 223 -11.98 7.24 17.79
N SER A 224 -12.57 8.24 17.11
CA SER A 224 -13.82 8.85 17.56
C SER A 224 -15.00 7.86 17.49
N ASN A 225 -15.98 8.04 18.37
CA ASN A 225 -17.22 7.27 18.36
C ASN A 225 -17.95 7.33 17.01
N LYS A 226 -17.86 8.47 16.32
CA LYS A 226 -18.42 8.65 14.97
C LYS A 226 -17.72 7.79 13.91
N THR A 227 -16.40 7.62 14.02
CA THR A 227 -15.63 6.71 13.17
C THR A 227 -16.03 5.26 13.42
N VAL A 228 -16.22 4.89 14.69
CA VAL A 228 -16.66 3.54 15.09
C VAL A 228 -18.03 3.22 14.53
N GLN A 229 -19.00 4.15 14.64
CA GLN A 229 -20.33 3.98 14.09
C GLN A 229 -20.30 3.74 12.57
N ARG A 230 -19.46 4.46 11.85
CA ARG A 230 -19.26 4.25 10.40
C ARG A 230 -18.68 2.86 10.11
N LEU A 231 -17.65 2.43 10.84
CA LEU A 231 -17.07 1.08 10.70
C LEU A 231 -18.07 -0.02 11.06
N ALA A 232 -18.98 0.25 12.00
CA ALA A 232 -20.01 -0.69 12.39
C ALA A 232 -21.09 -0.89 11.32
N CYS A 233 -21.29 0.04 10.37
CA CYS A 233 -22.31 -0.10 9.32
C CYS A 233 -22.10 -1.34 8.43
N ASP A 234 -20.85 -1.64 8.07
CA ASP A 234 -20.48 -2.76 7.19
C ASP A 234 -19.70 -3.87 7.92
N GLY A 235 -19.48 -3.69 9.23
CA GLY A 235 -18.70 -4.57 10.08
C GLY A 235 -19.44 -5.80 10.61
N SER A 236 -18.67 -6.74 11.15
CA SER A 236 -19.19 -7.85 11.96
C SER A 236 -18.94 -7.56 13.43
N LEU A 237 -20.01 -7.44 14.21
CA LEU A 237 -19.92 -7.12 15.63
C LEU A 237 -19.82 -8.40 16.47
N HIS A 238 -18.91 -8.38 17.43
CA HIS A 238 -18.78 -9.40 18.47
C HIS A 238 -18.97 -8.73 19.82
N ARG A 239 -19.92 -9.23 20.61
CA ARG A 239 -20.11 -8.75 21.97
C ARG A 239 -19.12 -9.47 22.88
N VAL A 240 -18.37 -8.73 23.68
CA VAL A 240 -17.54 -9.29 24.75
C VAL A 240 -18.01 -8.70 26.07
N LEU A 241 -18.52 -9.55 26.97
CA LEU A 241 -18.87 -9.17 28.33
C LEU A 241 -17.66 -9.36 29.23
N LYS A 242 -17.36 -8.35 30.04
CA LYS A 242 -16.24 -8.37 30.99
C LYS A 242 -16.74 -8.06 32.40
N ALA A 243 -16.18 -8.72 33.42
CA ALA A 243 -16.24 -8.29 34.82
C ALA A 243 -14.82 -8.29 35.37
N ASP A 244 -14.44 -7.22 36.08
CA ASP A 244 -13.11 -7.06 36.68
C ASP A 244 -11.96 -7.36 35.72
N SER A 245 -12.09 -6.86 34.48
CA SER A 245 -11.15 -7.09 33.37
C SER A 245 -11.04 -8.55 32.86
N MET A 246 -11.82 -9.47 33.39
CA MET A 246 -11.93 -10.85 32.92
C MET A 246 -13.07 -11.00 31.92
N VAL A 247 -12.81 -11.71 30.80
CA VAL A 247 -13.84 -12.00 29.79
C VAL A 247 -14.77 -13.10 30.32
N ILE A 248 -16.06 -12.78 30.45
CA ILE A 248 -17.09 -13.71 30.93
C ILE A 248 -17.80 -14.40 29.76
N ASP A 249 -18.14 -13.65 28.71
CA ASP A 249 -18.88 -14.15 27.55
C ASP A 249 -18.35 -13.50 26.27
N VAL A 250 -18.22 -14.31 25.22
CA VAL A 250 -17.96 -13.84 23.85
C VAL A 250 -19.14 -14.27 23.00
N GLY A 251 -20.00 -13.31 22.67
CA GLY A 251 -21.14 -13.50 21.81
C GLY A 251 -20.74 -13.82 20.37
N ARG A 252 -21.62 -14.54 19.65
CA ARG A 252 -21.44 -14.86 18.23
C ARG A 252 -21.34 -13.59 17.38
N ALA A 253 -20.55 -13.68 16.31
CA ALA A 253 -20.48 -12.67 15.26
C ALA A 253 -21.89 -12.35 14.72
N LYS A 254 -22.28 -11.08 14.71
CA LYS A 254 -23.50 -10.63 14.04
C LYS A 254 -23.14 -9.52 13.05
N ARG A 255 -23.48 -9.72 11.77
CA ARG A 255 -23.33 -8.68 10.75
C ARG A 255 -24.47 -7.66 10.91
N THR A 256 -24.12 -6.38 10.86
CA THR A 256 -25.04 -5.25 11.08
C THR A 256 -25.94 -4.96 9.88
N ALA A 257 -25.51 -5.29 8.66
CA ALA A 257 -26.32 -5.23 7.44
C ALA A 257 -26.17 -6.52 6.59
N GLN A 258 -27.27 -7.08 6.09
CA GLN A 258 -27.22 -8.12 5.05
C GLN A 258 -27.09 -7.46 3.67
N PRO A 259 -26.24 -7.95 2.74
CA PRO A 259 -26.13 -7.39 1.39
C PRO A 259 -27.37 -7.57 0.49
N ALA A 260 -28.55 -7.87 1.04
CA ALA A 260 -29.74 -8.20 0.26
C ALA A 260 -31.03 -7.71 0.97
N GLN A 261 -31.19 -6.40 1.05
CA GLN A 261 -32.52 -5.74 1.12
C GLN A 261 -32.60 -4.53 0.16
N GLY A 262 -31.85 -4.59 -0.94
CA GLY A 262 -32.25 -3.94 -2.18
C GLY A 262 -33.08 -4.92 -2.98
N SER A 263 -34.40 -4.96 -2.76
CA SER A 263 -35.30 -5.64 -3.71
C SER A 263 -35.02 -5.09 -5.10
N PRO A 264 -34.95 -5.90 -6.17
CA PRO A 264 -34.98 -5.38 -7.53
C PRO A 264 -36.39 -4.80 -7.73
N ARG A 265 -36.57 -3.52 -7.35
CA ARG A 265 -37.78 -2.78 -7.68
C ARG A 265 -37.72 -2.53 -9.18
N ASN A 266 -38.62 -3.22 -9.88
CA ASN A 266 -39.10 -2.94 -11.24
C ASN A 266 -38.40 -1.76 -11.92
N HIS A 267 -37.59 -2.06 -12.93
CA HIS A 267 -37.32 -1.11 -14.02
C HIS A 267 -38.58 -1.00 -14.88
N GLY A 268 -39.61 -0.35 -14.31
CA GLY A 268 -40.79 0.14 -15.01
C GLY A 268 -40.68 1.66 -15.06
N ALA A 269 -40.33 2.16 -16.25
CA ALA A 269 -40.44 3.53 -16.76
C ALA A 269 -40.57 4.69 -15.74
N GLY A 270 -39.53 5.54 -15.69
CA GLY A 270 -39.67 6.95 -15.35
C GLY A 270 -39.17 7.41 -13.97
N ALA A 271 -37.87 7.28 -13.67
CA ALA A 271 -37.19 8.12 -12.69
C ALA A 271 -35.69 8.18 -13.02
N PRO A 272 -35.02 9.35 -12.94
CA PRO A 272 -33.62 9.46 -13.33
C PRO A 272 -32.73 8.67 -12.36
N ALA A 273 -31.91 7.80 -12.91
CA ALA A 273 -30.88 7.06 -12.19
C ALA A 273 -29.86 8.04 -11.61
N GLY A 274 -30.01 8.36 -10.32
CA GLY A 274 -28.91 8.95 -9.56
C GLY A 274 -27.78 7.92 -9.41
N PRO A 275 -26.50 8.35 -9.40
CA PRO A 275 -25.38 7.44 -9.19
C PRO A 275 -25.49 6.74 -7.83
N PRO A 276 -24.91 5.54 -7.67
CA PRO A 276 -24.85 4.87 -6.36
C PRO A 276 -24.26 5.79 -5.30
N PRO A 277 -24.65 5.65 -4.02
CA PRO A 277 -24.16 6.50 -2.94
C PRO A 277 -22.63 6.49 -2.93
N ASP A 278 -22.06 7.68 -3.07
CA ASP A 278 -20.62 7.87 -3.21
C ASP A 278 -19.94 7.53 -1.88
N LEU A 279 -19.35 6.33 -1.80
CA LEU A 279 -18.57 5.85 -0.65
C LEU A 279 -17.44 6.80 -0.27
N ARG A 280 -17.03 7.67 -1.21
CA ARG A 280 -16.15 8.81 -0.95
C ARG A 280 -16.71 9.66 0.19
N ARG A 281 -17.96 10.12 0.16
CA ARG A 281 -18.50 10.99 1.24
C ARG A 281 -18.63 10.30 2.60
N ALA A 282 -18.83 8.98 2.61
CA ALA A 282 -18.97 8.22 3.85
C ALA A 282 -17.64 8.15 4.60
N TRP A 283 -16.49 8.11 3.88
CA TRP A 283 -15.19 7.97 4.50
C TRP A 283 -14.39 9.29 4.68
N LEU A 284 -14.69 10.30 3.84
CA LEU A 284 -13.92 11.53 3.62
C LEU A 284 -14.20 12.72 4.56
N ARG A 285 -14.51 12.51 5.85
CA ARG A 285 -14.31 13.60 6.80
C ARG A 285 -12.94 13.43 7.46
N PRO A 286 -11.97 14.32 7.17
CA PRO A 286 -10.71 14.32 7.86
C PRO A 286 -10.93 14.51 9.36
N ALA A 287 -10.25 13.72 10.19
CA ALA A 287 -10.33 13.80 11.66
C ALA A 287 -9.98 15.21 12.18
N ASP A 288 -9.23 15.98 11.39
CA ASP A 288 -8.82 17.37 11.62
C ASP A 288 -9.98 18.39 11.70
N ARG A 289 -11.22 18.03 11.31
CA ARG A 289 -12.39 18.90 11.58
C ARG A 289 -13.05 18.66 12.95
N ASP A 290 -12.87 17.47 13.53
CA ASP A 290 -13.45 17.12 14.84
C ASP A 290 -12.40 17.23 15.98
N ASP A 291 -11.11 17.31 15.65
CA ASP A 291 -10.00 17.41 16.61
C ASP A 291 -9.34 18.81 16.57
N GLN A 292 -10.10 19.85 16.97
CA GLN A 292 -9.48 21.14 17.28
C GLN A 292 -8.59 20.96 18.52
N ARG A 293 -7.27 20.82 18.31
CA ARG A 293 -6.30 21.04 19.38
C ARG A 293 -6.58 22.40 20.03
N PRO A 294 -6.70 22.50 21.37
CA PRO A 294 -6.77 23.81 21.99
C PRO A 294 -5.51 24.61 21.63
N PRO A 295 -5.63 25.92 21.34
CA PRO A 295 -4.48 26.73 20.98
C PRO A 295 -3.43 26.68 22.10
N ARG A 296 -2.17 26.48 21.72
CA ARG A 296 -0.97 26.39 22.61
C ARG A 296 -0.64 27.68 23.39
N ARG A 297 -1.61 28.52 23.72
CA ARG A 297 -1.41 29.70 24.56
C ARG A 297 -2.27 29.58 25.80
N LEU A 298 -1.70 28.99 26.86
CA LEU A 298 -1.90 29.29 28.28
C LEU A 298 -1.19 28.24 29.14
N LEU A 299 0.14 28.15 29.00
CA LEU A 299 0.99 27.59 30.06
C LEU A 299 2.01 28.66 30.40
N GLY A 300 1.87 29.23 31.60
CA GLY A 300 2.99 29.85 32.32
C GLY A 300 3.10 31.38 32.25
N ARG A 301 2.18 32.10 32.91
CA ARG A 301 2.62 33.18 33.80
C ARG A 301 2.10 32.89 35.19
N ARG A 302 3.04 32.57 36.09
CA ARG A 302 2.80 32.40 37.53
C ARG A 302 2.04 33.62 38.05
N ARG A 303 0.86 33.42 38.65
CA ARG A 303 0.30 34.35 39.63
C ARG A 303 0.35 33.67 41.00
N ALA A 304 0.85 34.43 41.96
CA ALA A 304 1.05 34.06 43.34
C ALA A 304 -0.29 33.77 44.04
N HIS A 305 -0.19 33.00 45.13
CA HIS A 305 -1.24 32.69 46.10
C HIS A 305 -2.28 33.81 46.28
N GLN A 306 -3.56 33.46 46.14
CA GLN A 306 -4.68 34.13 46.79
C GLN A 306 -5.48 33.06 47.57
N PRO A 307 -5.93 33.35 48.80
CA PRO A 307 -6.66 32.38 49.63
C PRO A 307 -8.10 32.20 49.13
N ALA A 308 -8.69 31.06 49.48
CA ALA A 308 -10.02 30.63 49.05
C ALA A 308 -11.13 31.59 49.50
N GLU A 309 -12.01 31.98 48.56
CA GLU A 309 -13.34 32.54 48.86
C GLU A 309 -14.36 31.40 48.78
N ASP A 310 -15.30 31.38 49.72
CA ASP A 310 -16.34 30.36 49.87
C ASP A 310 -17.33 30.34 48.69
N ASP A 311 -17.68 29.14 48.22
CA ASP A 311 -18.71 28.92 47.20
C ASP A 311 -20.11 29.34 47.71
N PRO A 312 -20.95 30.01 46.88
CA PRO A 312 -22.33 30.31 47.24
C PRO A 312 -23.20 29.04 47.25
N PRO A 313 -24.23 28.94 48.12
CA PRO A 313 -25.02 27.72 48.27
C PRO A 313 -25.89 27.43 47.06
N LEU A 314 -25.91 26.15 46.66
CA LEU A 314 -26.77 25.58 45.62
C LEU A 314 -28.27 25.66 46.01
N LEU A 315 -29.11 26.18 45.12
CA LEU A 315 -30.57 26.13 45.25
C LEU A 315 -31.11 24.70 45.07
N PRO A 316 -32.12 24.27 45.85
CA PRO A 316 -32.73 22.95 45.70
C PRO A 316 -33.65 22.84 44.47
N PRO A 317 -33.84 21.63 43.91
CA PRO A 317 -34.65 21.41 42.70
C PRO A 317 -36.17 21.52 42.95
N PRO A 318 -36.98 21.84 41.92
CA PRO A 318 -38.43 21.97 42.04
C PRO A 318 -39.15 20.62 42.19
N PRO A 319 -40.37 20.60 42.79
CA PRO A 319 -41.11 19.36 43.06
C PRO A 319 -41.78 18.75 41.81
N PRO A 320 -42.06 17.43 41.82
CA PRO A 320 -42.58 16.69 40.67
C PRO A 320 -44.07 16.97 40.40
N GLY A 321 -44.42 17.23 39.13
CA GLY A 321 -45.79 17.39 38.66
C GLY A 321 -46.60 16.07 38.57
N PRO A 322 -47.93 16.15 38.47
CA PRO A 322 -48.81 14.99 38.62
C PRO A 322 -48.77 14.03 37.42
N ARG A 323 -48.65 12.73 37.71
CA ARG A 323 -48.70 11.62 36.75
C ARG A 323 -50.11 11.45 36.19
N ARG A 324 -50.28 11.57 34.86
CA ARG A 324 -51.55 11.24 34.18
C ARG A 324 -51.55 9.77 33.73
N ARG A 325 -52.55 9.02 34.18
CA ARG A 325 -52.83 7.62 33.80
C ARG A 325 -53.42 7.55 32.38
N LEU A 326 -52.95 6.57 31.61
CA LEU A 326 -53.51 6.14 30.33
C LEU A 326 -54.82 5.33 30.54
N PRO A 327 -55.82 5.44 29.66
CA PRO A 327 -56.84 4.41 29.48
C PRO A 327 -56.60 3.61 28.18
N GLY A 328 -56.79 2.29 28.26
CA GLY A 328 -56.60 1.34 27.16
C GLY A 328 -57.89 0.87 26.49
N ARG A 329 -57.76 -0.29 25.82
CA ARG A 329 -58.71 -1.12 25.03
C ARG A 329 -58.83 -0.74 23.53
N ALA A 330 -58.94 -1.67 22.57
CA ALA A 330 -59.04 -3.13 22.59
C ALA A 330 -58.81 -3.79 21.20
N ARG A 331 -58.20 -5.00 21.24
CA ARG A 331 -58.51 -6.29 20.58
C ARG A 331 -58.86 -6.44 19.08
N GLY A 332 -58.22 -7.49 18.52
CA GLY A 332 -58.72 -8.42 17.49
C GLY A 332 -57.61 -8.75 16.48
N ARG A 333 -57.30 -10.00 16.07
CA ARG A 333 -57.74 -11.38 16.36
C ARG A 333 -56.76 -12.34 15.62
N GLU A 334 -56.40 -13.46 16.26
CA GLU A 334 -56.32 -14.88 15.77
C GLU A 334 -55.65 -15.20 14.40
N GLY A 335 -54.81 -16.22 14.18
CA GLY A 335 -54.42 -17.49 14.85
C GLY A 335 -53.20 -18.10 14.10
N GLY A 336 -52.61 -19.25 14.39
CA GLY A 336 -52.83 -20.30 15.38
C GLY A 336 -51.58 -21.23 15.52
N VAL A 337 -51.42 -21.76 16.74
CA VAL A 337 -50.97 -23.10 17.20
C VAL A 337 -50.01 -23.97 16.34
N HIS A 338 -48.75 -24.10 16.82
CA HIS A 338 -47.88 -25.28 17.15
C HIS A 338 -48.24 -26.73 16.72
N PRO A 339 -47.31 -27.76 16.74
CA PRO A 339 -46.21 -27.95 17.70
C PRO A 339 -44.88 -28.59 17.18
N ALA A 340 -43.98 -28.80 18.14
CA ALA A 340 -42.60 -29.26 18.08
C ALA A 340 -42.37 -30.76 17.77
N ARG A 341 -41.12 -31.12 17.48
CA ARG A 341 -40.52 -32.46 17.72
C ARG A 341 -38.97 -32.34 17.85
N PRO A 342 -38.26 -33.36 18.40
CA PRO A 342 -37.35 -33.18 19.52
C PRO A 342 -35.86 -33.41 19.17
N ALA A 343 -35.02 -33.17 20.17
CA ALA A 343 -33.60 -33.52 20.20
C ALA A 343 -33.34 -35.03 20.33
N GLY A 344 -32.16 -35.47 19.88
CA GLY A 344 -31.42 -36.55 20.55
C GLY A 344 -30.86 -37.67 19.66
N HIS A 345 -29.52 -37.77 19.68
CA HIS A 345 -28.65 -38.95 19.43
C HIS A 345 -28.65 -39.55 18.00
N ASP A 346 -27.55 -40.08 17.45
CA ASP A 346 -26.39 -40.71 18.07
C ASP A 346 -25.19 -40.77 17.09
N GLN A 347 -24.06 -41.17 17.66
CA GLN A 347 -22.72 -41.40 17.12
C GLN A 347 -22.64 -42.17 15.80
N ALA A 348 -21.57 -41.90 15.03
CA ALA A 348 -20.97 -42.89 14.14
C ALA A 348 -19.43 -42.82 14.26
N PRO A 349 -18.73 -43.97 14.22
CA PRO A 349 -17.33 -44.08 14.62
C PRO A 349 -16.35 -44.00 13.44
N VAL A 350 -15.10 -43.89 13.86
CA VAL A 350 -13.84 -44.16 13.16
C VAL A 350 -13.94 -45.26 12.09
N GLY A 351 -13.36 -44.94 10.93
CA GLY A 351 -12.97 -45.85 9.84
C GLY A 351 -12.00 -45.12 8.93
#